data_AF-V8QRQ7-F1
#
_entry.id   AF-V8QRQ7-F1
#
_cell.length_a   1.000
_cell.length_b   1.000
_cell.length_c   1.000
_cell.angle_alpha   90.00
_cell.angle_beta   90.00
_cell.angle_gamma   90.00
#
_symmetry.space_group_name_H-M   'P 1'
#
loop_
_entity.id
_entity.type
_entity.pdbx_description
1 polymer ?
#
loop_
_entity_poly.entity_id
_entity_poly.type
_entity_poly.pdbx_seq_one_letter_code
_entity_poly.pdbx_strand_id
1 'polypeptide(L)' 'METVYDHLAETLDSIPQAQQSLMLTRLALLMSEQIGQPDVICRLIDEAARNS' A
#
# COMPACT_ATOMS: atom_id res chain seq x y z
N MET A 1 6.26 -12.18 -7.45
CA MET A 1 5.15 -11.56 -6.70
C MET A 1 5.53 -11.34 -5.23
N GLU A 2 6.26 -12.28 -4.60
CA GLU A 2 6.73 -12.15 -3.20
C GLU A 2 7.61 -10.92 -2.95
N THR A 3 8.45 -10.48 -3.90
CA THR A 3 9.38 -9.35 -3.69
C THR A 3 8.70 -8.04 -3.25
N VAL A 4 7.49 -7.75 -3.72
CA VAL A 4 6.76 -6.54 -3.30
C VAL A 4 6.17 -6.72 -1.90
N TYR A 5 5.69 -7.93 -1.60
CA TYR A 5 5.15 -8.27 -0.29
C TYR A 5 6.25 -8.29 0.78
N ASP A 6 7.37 -8.95 0.50
CA ASP A 6 8.53 -9.03 1.41
C ASP A 6 9.07 -7.63 1.72
N HIS A 7 9.23 -6.80 0.68
CA HIS A 7 9.70 -5.43 0.88
C HIS A 7 8.70 -4.58 1.67
N LEU A 8 7.40 -4.76 1.44
CA LEU A 8 6.36 -4.06 2.21
C LEU A 8 6.34 -4.52 3.67
N ALA A 9 6.47 -5.82 3.93
CA ALA A 9 6.52 -6.41 5.26
C ALA A 9 7.75 -5.93 6.05
N GLU A 10 8.94 -6.01 5.45
CA GLU A 10 10.18 -5.49 6.04
C GLU A 10 10.07 -4.00 6.36
N THR A 11 9.48 -3.23 5.44
CA THR A 11 9.29 -1.79 5.65
C THR A 11 8.30 -1.52 6.79
N LEU A 12 7.16 -2.23 6.83
CA LEU A 12 6.15 -2.10 7.89
C LEU A 12 6.69 -2.47 9.27
N ASP A 13 7.52 -3.51 9.35
CA ASP A 13 8.17 -3.94 10.60
C ASP A 13 9.20 -2.91 11.10
N SER A 14 9.80 -2.14 10.20
CA SER A 14 10.78 -1.10 10.54
C SER A 14 10.16 0.19 11.10
N ILE A 15 8.84 0.38 10.97
CA ILE A 15 8.13 1.60 11.42
C ILE A 15 7.19 1.34 12.60
N PRO A 16 7.02 2.32 13.50
CA PRO A 16 6.08 2.22 14.60
C PRO A 16 4.64 1.97 14.11
N GLN A 17 3.89 1.13 14.82
CA GLN A 17 2.52 0.74 14.44
C GLN A 17 1.59 1.95 14.23
N ALA A 18 1.78 3.03 15.00
CA ALA A 18 1.03 4.27 14.85
C ALA A 18 1.30 5.01 13.52
N GLN A 19 2.42 4.73 12.85
CA GLN A 19 2.83 5.33 11.58
C GLN A 19 2.56 4.42 10.37
N GLN A 20 2.30 3.13 10.58
CA GLN A 20 2.02 2.16 9.50
C GLN A 20 0.80 2.58 8.66
N SER A 21 -0.28 3.02 9.29
CA SER A 21 -1.48 3.50 8.59
C SER A 21 -1.20 4.73 7.72
N LEU A 22 -0.37 5.65 8.22
CA LEU A 22 0.04 6.84 7.48
C LEU A 22 0.94 6.49 6.29
N MET A 23 1.85 5.54 6.47
CA MET A 23 2.71 5.03 5.39
C MET A 23 1.88 4.39 4.28
N LEU A 24 0.93 3.50 4.62
CA LEU A 24 0.06 2.85 3.64
C LEU A 24 -0.79 3.85 2.87
N THR A 25 -1.30 4.88 3.56
CA THR A 25 -2.05 5.98 2.92
C THR A 25 -1.16 6.74 1.93
N ARG A 26 0.09 7.04 2.30
CA ARG A 26 1.05 7.71 1.42
C ARG A 26 1.45 6.83 0.23
N LEU A 27 1.63 5.53 0.43
CA LEU A 27 1.95 4.58 -0.63
C LEU A 27 0.83 4.55 -1.68
N ALA A 28 -0.43 4.45 -1.24
CA ALA A 28 -1.58 4.51 -2.13
C ALA A 28 -1.63 5.82 -2.94
N LEU A 29 -1.34 6.96 -2.29
CA LEU A 29 -1.29 8.25 -2.97
C LEU A 29 -0.16 8.32 -4.01
N LEU A 30 1.05 7.89 -3.66
CA LEU A 30 2.20 7.84 -4.57
C LEU A 30 1.94 6.93 -5.78
N MET A 31 1.30 5.78 -5.55
CA MET A 31 0.90 4.88 -6.63
C MET A 31 -0.15 5.52 -7.55
N SER A 32 -1.10 6.27 -6.99
CA SER A 32 -2.09 7.02 -7.77
C SER A 32 -1.44 8.09 -8.65
N GLU A 33 -0.46 8.83 -8.10
CA GLU A 33 0.30 9.83 -8.85
C GLU A 33 1.17 9.21 -9.95
N GLN A 34 1.82 8.08 -9.69
CA GLN A 34 2.68 7.42 -10.69
C GLN A 34 1.90 6.71 -11.79
N ILE A 35 0.81 6.01 -11.45
CA ILE A 35 0.01 5.25 -12.42
C ILE A 35 -0.94 6.17 -13.19
N GLY A 36 -1.34 7.30 -12.60
CA GLY A 36 -2.26 8.28 -13.20
C GLY A 36 -3.69 7.74 -13.36
N GLN A 37 -4.03 6.63 -12.71
CA GLN A 37 -5.34 5.99 -12.78
C GLN A 37 -5.90 5.79 -11.36
N PRO A 38 -6.46 6.84 -10.75
CA PRO A 38 -6.95 6.79 -9.38
C PRO A 38 -8.03 5.71 -9.18
N ASP A 39 -8.89 5.48 -10.17
CA ASP A 39 -9.93 4.44 -10.12
C ASP A 39 -9.37 3.02 -10.07
N VAL A 40 -8.17 2.80 -10.65
CA VAL A 40 -7.47 1.51 -10.56
C VAL A 40 -6.92 1.32 -9.16
N ILE A 41 -6.32 2.36 -8.57
CA ILE A 41 -5.80 2.30 -7.20
C ILE A 41 -6.91 2.03 -6.19
N CYS A 42 -8.04 2.74 -6.29
CA CYS A 42 -9.19 2.50 -5.40
C CYS A 42 -9.67 1.04 -5.49
N ARG A 43 -9.78 0.50 -6.71
CA ARG A 43 -10.17 -0.92 -6.91
C ARG A 43 -9.17 -1.90 -6.30
N LEU A 44 -7.87 -1.65 -6.45
CA LEU A 44 -6.82 -2.49 -5.87
C LEU A 44 -6.84 -2.47 -4.34
N ILE A 45 -7.10 -1.30 -3.73
CA ILE A 45 -7.29 -1.17 -2.28
C ILE A 45 -8.50 -1.97 -1.82
N ASP A 46 -9.63 -1.83 -2.52
CA ASP A 46 -10.85 -2.58 -2.21
C ASP A 46 -10.65 -4.10 -2.36
N GLU A 47 -9.88 -4.54 -3.34
CA GLU A 47 -9.52 -5.95 -3.53
C GLU A 47 -8.60 -6.45 -2.41
N ALA A 48 -7.62 -5.65 -1.99
CA ALA A 48 -6.75 -5.99 -0.87
C ALA A 48 -7.53 -6.10 0.44
N ALA A 49 -8.46 -5.17 0.72
CA ALA A 49 -9.29 -5.18 1.92
C ALA A 49 -10.29 -6.35 1.98
N ARG A 50 -10.69 -6.91 0.82
CA ARG A 50 -11.55 -8.11 0.77
C ARG A 50 -10.79 -9.42 1.00
N ASN A 51 -9.47 -9.41 0.78
CA ASN A 51 -8.61 -10.59 0.88
C ASN A 51 -7.67 -10.57 2.11
N SER A 52 -7.84 -9.60 3.01
CA SER A 52 -7.09 -9.44 4.27
C SER A 52 -7.73 -10.15 5.45
#